data_AF-A0A4Q4KLV0-F1
#
_entry.id   AF-A0A4Q4KLV0-F1
#
_cell.length_a   1.000
_cell.length_b   1.000
_cell.length_c   1.000
_cell.angle_alpha   90.00
_cell.angle_beta   90.00
_cell.angle_gamma   90.00
#
_symmetry.space_group_name_H-M   'P 1'
#
loop_
_entity.id
_entity.type
_entity.pdbx_description
1 polymer ?
#
loop_
_entity_poly.entity_id
_entity_poly.type
_entity_poly.pdbx_seq_one_letter_code
_entity_poly.pdbx_strand_id
1 'polypeptide(L)'
;MRENGLPITSFSYPFGSRNSSVDSILFNEFKILRSTTYGNPKPKSAECYYEKERLVRGLGLDGSYEHSSIPYFISLLAYAKKHNKIVVFYAHKPIPTLENIYQVEYKTLIEICKFVKSNNMTFYNLSELHNL
;
A
#
# COMPACT_ATOMS: atom_id res chain seq x y z
N MET A 1 -13.45 -5.61 -17.47
CA MET A 1 -12.32 -6.19 -16.69
C MET A 1 -11.24 -6.87 -17.54
N ARG A 2 -11.54 -7.57 -18.65
CA ARG A 2 -10.52 -8.03 -19.62
C ARG A 2 -10.32 -7.10 -20.83
N GLU A 3 -10.97 -5.93 -20.85
CA GLU A 3 -11.04 -5.06 -22.03
C GLU A 3 -9.69 -4.61 -22.58
N ASN A 4 -8.64 -4.60 -21.75
CA ASN A 4 -7.30 -4.17 -22.16
C ASN A 4 -6.29 -5.31 -22.27
N GLY A 5 -6.71 -6.59 -22.19
CA GLY A 5 -5.81 -7.74 -22.28
C GLY A 5 -4.82 -7.89 -21.11
N LEU A 6 -4.98 -7.14 -20.03
CA LEU A 6 -4.08 -7.17 -18.89
C LEU A 6 -4.38 -8.38 -17.97
N PRO A 7 -3.35 -9.14 -17.54
CA PRO A 7 -3.54 -10.25 -16.62
C PRO A 7 -3.97 -9.73 -15.25
N ILE A 8 -5.19 -10.08 -14.83
CA ILE A 8 -5.69 -9.71 -13.50
C ILE A 8 -5.18 -10.72 -12.49
N THR A 9 -4.26 -10.29 -11.62
CA THR A 9 -3.60 -11.18 -10.65
C THR A 9 -3.93 -10.85 -9.20
N SER A 10 -4.57 -9.70 -8.94
CA SER A 10 -4.93 -9.27 -7.60
C SER A 10 -6.30 -8.61 -7.54
N PHE A 11 -6.93 -8.69 -6.36
CA PHE A 11 -8.20 -8.05 -6.05
C PHE A 11 -8.03 -7.06 -4.90
N SER A 12 -8.80 -5.97 -4.89
CA SER A 12 -8.84 -5.02 -3.77
C SER A 12 -10.25 -4.94 -3.22
N TYR A 13 -10.39 -5.13 -1.92
CA TYR A 13 -11.67 -4.96 -1.26
C TYR A 13 -12.10 -3.49 -1.28
N PRO A 14 -13.32 -3.17 -1.74
CA PRO A 14 -13.92 -1.86 -1.54
C PRO A 14 -13.93 -1.52 -0.05
N PHE A 15 -13.46 -0.32 0.30
CA PHE A 15 -13.32 0.15 1.69
C PHE A 15 -12.47 -0.76 2.58
N GLY A 16 -11.67 -1.67 2.03
CA GLY A 16 -10.96 -2.70 2.79
C GLY A 16 -11.87 -3.73 3.47
N SER A 17 -13.18 -3.67 3.26
CA SER A 17 -14.19 -4.50 3.95
C SER A 17 -14.12 -5.95 3.48
N ARG A 18 -13.49 -6.79 4.29
CA ARG A 18 -13.27 -8.22 4.00
C ARG A 18 -13.91 -9.12 5.04
N ASN A 19 -14.12 -10.38 4.67
CA ASN A 19 -14.43 -11.47 5.58
C ASN A 19 -13.79 -12.76 5.07
N SER A 20 -13.55 -13.69 5.99
CA SER A 20 -12.82 -14.93 5.70
C SER A 20 -13.52 -15.82 4.66
N SER A 21 -14.85 -15.89 4.67
CA SER A 21 -15.61 -16.68 3.69
C SER A 21 -15.42 -16.17 2.26
N VAL A 22 -15.45 -14.85 2.07
CA VAL A 22 -15.20 -14.23 0.77
C VAL A 22 -13.74 -14.35 0.36
N ASP A 23 -12.79 -14.23 1.30
CA ASP A 23 -11.36 -14.44 1.01
C ASP A 23 -11.11 -15.83 0.43
N SER A 24 -11.70 -16.88 1.03
CA SER A 24 -11.55 -18.26 0.55
C SER A 24 -12.01 -18.44 -0.88
N ILE A 25 -13.11 -17.77 -1.26
CA ILE A 25 -13.62 -17.80 -2.64
C ILE A 25 -12.69 -17.03 -3.57
N LEU A 26 -12.31 -15.80 -3.20
CA LEU A 26 -11.48 -14.94 -4.05
C LEU A 26 -10.06 -15.46 -4.22
N PHE A 27 -9.52 -16.21 -3.26
CA PHE A 27 -8.22 -16.86 -3.41
C PHE A 27 -8.20 -17.98 -4.46
N ASN A 28 -9.34 -18.46 -4.95
CA ASN A 28 -9.36 -19.36 -6.10
C ASN A 28 -9.13 -18.61 -7.43
N GLU A 29 -9.42 -17.31 -7.46
CA GLU A 29 -9.36 -16.46 -8.66
C GLU A 29 -8.13 -15.53 -8.68
N PHE A 30 -7.68 -15.07 -7.51
CA PHE A 30 -6.65 -14.06 -7.38
C PHE A 30 -5.45 -14.55 -6.57
N LYS A 31 -4.24 -14.19 -7.02
CA LYS A 31 -2.99 -14.52 -6.32
C LYS A 31 -2.86 -13.72 -5.03
N ILE A 32 -3.25 -12.45 -5.07
CA ILE A 32 -3.19 -11.50 -3.95
C ILE A 32 -4.56 -10.86 -3.72
N LEU A 33 -4.98 -10.79 -2.45
CA LEU A 33 -6.08 -9.95 -1.99
C LEU A 33 -5.52 -8.74 -1.25
N ARG A 34 -6.12 -7.57 -1.46
CA ARG A 34 -5.68 -6.30 -0.89
C ARG A 34 -6.76 -5.73 0.00
N SER A 35 -6.38 -5.38 1.23
CA SER A 35 -7.24 -4.71 2.21
C SER A 35 -6.51 -3.48 2.75
N THR A 36 -7.19 -2.74 3.63
CA THR A 36 -6.71 -1.49 4.21
C THR A 36 -6.39 -1.69 5.67
N THR A 37 -5.28 -1.10 6.12
CA THR A 37 -5.03 -0.85 7.53
C THR A 37 -5.17 0.64 7.82
N TYR A 38 -5.49 0.99 9.07
CA TYR A 38 -5.82 2.35 9.49
C TYR A 38 -4.98 2.79 10.69
N GLY A 39 -5.02 4.09 10.95
CA GLY A 39 -4.45 4.70 12.13
C GLY A 39 -2.97 5.02 12.01
N ASN A 40 -2.42 5.49 13.12
CA ASN A 40 -1.03 5.95 13.24
C ASN A 40 -0.23 5.09 14.23
N PRO A 41 -0.18 3.74 14.08
CA PRO A 41 0.62 2.91 14.96
C PRO A 41 2.10 3.27 14.87
N LYS A 42 2.85 3.03 15.94
CA LYS A 42 4.32 3.09 15.87
C LYS A 42 4.80 2.16 14.75
N PRO A 43 5.88 2.49 14.01
CA PRO A 43 6.31 1.69 12.86
C PRO A 43 6.47 0.19 13.14
N LYS A 44 6.96 -0.20 14.32
CA LYS A 44 7.07 -1.61 14.72
C LYS A 44 5.72 -2.37 14.75
N SER A 45 4.62 -1.67 14.98
CA SER A 45 3.27 -2.22 15.13
C SER A 45 2.38 -2.00 13.91
N ALA A 46 2.90 -1.38 12.84
CA ALA A 46 2.11 -1.12 11.65
C ALA A 46 1.86 -2.42 10.87
N GLU A 47 0.63 -2.62 10.40
CA GLU A 47 0.23 -3.81 9.63
C GLU A 47 0.44 -3.64 8.12
N CYS A 48 0.98 -2.51 7.67
CA CYS A 48 1.20 -2.20 6.26
C CYS A 48 2.53 -2.75 5.70
N TYR A 49 3.07 -3.80 6.31
CA TYR A 49 4.23 -4.50 5.79
C TYR A 49 3.82 -5.81 5.12
N TYR A 50 4.49 -6.15 4.03
CA TYR A 50 4.32 -7.45 3.40
C TYR A 50 4.98 -8.54 4.25
N GLU A 51 4.18 -9.52 4.66
CA GLU A 51 4.60 -10.65 5.51
C GLU A 51 4.62 -11.99 4.76
N LYS A 52 4.84 -11.98 3.44
CA LYS A 52 4.79 -13.17 2.57
C LYS A 52 3.43 -13.88 2.52
N GLU A 53 2.38 -13.12 2.80
CA GLU A 53 1.00 -13.58 2.81
C GLU A 53 0.26 -13.14 1.55
N ARG A 54 -0.68 -13.98 1.08
CA ARG A 54 -1.53 -13.64 -0.07
C ARG A 54 -2.53 -12.52 0.24
N LEU A 55 -2.78 -12.23 1.51
CA LEU A 55 -3.53 -11.06 1.96
C LEU A 55 -2.55 -9.95 2.33
N VAL A 56 -2.60 -8.85 1.58
CA VAL A 56 -1.75 -7.68 1.77
C VAL A 56 -2.59 -6.52 2.31
N ARG A 57 -2.10 -5.86 3.36
CA ARG A 57 -2.71 -4.65 3.90
C ARG A 57 -1.91 -3.43 3.46
N GLY A 58 -2.59 -2.46 2.85
CA GLY A 58 -2.01 -1.17 2.49
C GLY A 58 -2.42 -0.08 3.47
N LEU A 59 -1.53 0.90 3.67
CA LEU A 59 -1.85 2.15 4.37
C LEU A 59 -2.08 3.26 3.34
N GLY A 60 -3.20 3.99 3.48
CA GLY A 60 -3.55 5.10 2.59
C GLY A 60 -2.69 6.33 2.82
N LEU A 61 -2.33 7.04 1.75
CA LEU A 61 -1.50 8.25 1.80
C LEU A 61 -2.31 9.56 1.76
N ASP A 62 -3.59 9.46 1.42
CA ASP A 62 -4.47 10.56 1.06
C ASP A 62 -4.94 11.38 2.27
N GLY A 63 -5.43 12.59 2.02
CA GLY A 63 -5.99 13.48 3.05
C GLY A 63 -7.23 12.92 3.78
N SER A 64 -7.82 11.83 3.32
CA SER A 64 -8.95 11.15 3.97
C SER A 64 -8.55 10.39 5.23
N TYR A 65 -7.24 10.31 5.52
CA TYR A 65 -6.69 9.60 6.67
C TYR A 65 -6.06 10.55 7.67
N GLU A 66 -6.43 10.43 8.94
CA GLU A 66 -5.86 11.24 10.04
C GLU A 66 -4.33 11.09 10.18
N HIS A 67 -3.79 9.94 9.77
CA HIS A 67 -2.35 9.67 9.81
C HIS A 67 -1.58 10.26 8.62
N SER A 68 -2.24 10.95 7.68
CA SER A 68 -1.60 11.43 6.46
C SER A 68 -0.55 12.50 6.73
N SER A 69 0.72 12.08 6.71
CA SER A 69 1.85 12.90 7.12
C SER A 69 3.15 12.38 6.52
N ILE A 70 3.89 13.24 5.83
CA ILE A 70 5.19 12.91 5.25
C ILE A 70 6.14 12.34 6.32
N PRO A 71 6.36 13.01 7.49
CA PRO A 71 7.17 12.45 8.57
C PRO A 71 6.80 11.02 8.97
N TYR A 72 5.50 10.71 9.05
CA TYR A 72 5.05 9.38 9.43
C TYR A 72 5.36 8.35 8.34
N PHE A 73 5.08 8.65 7.07
CA PHE A 73 5.41 7.76 5.94
C PHE A 73 6.91 7.49 5.84
N ILE A 74 7.74 8.51 6.05
CA ILE A 74 9.20 8.36 6.10
C ILE A 74 9.63 7.46 7.27
N SER A 75 8.99 7.58 8.44
CA SER A 75 9.29 6.70 9.58
C SER A 75 8.98 5.22 9.30
N LEU A 76 7.89 4.94 8.56
CA LEU A 76 7.53 3.59 8.14
C LEU A 76 8.53 3.01 7.13
N LEU A 77 9.00 3.84 6.19
CA LEU A 77 10.04 3.48 5.22
C LEU A 77 11.40 3.23 5.89
N ALA A 78 11.79 4.08 6.84
CA ALA A 78 13.02 3.92 7.61
C ALA A 78 13.02 2.61 8.41
N TYR A 79 11.88 2.28 9.04
CA TYR A 79 11.69 1.00 9.70
C TYR A 79 11.78 -0.16 8.70
N ALA A 80 11.10 -0.05 7.55
CA ALA A 80 11.13 -1.07 6.50
C ALA A 80 12.56 -1.36 6.04
N LYS A 81 13.34 -0.31 5.76
CA LYS A 81 14.77 -0.43 5.38
C LYS A 81 15.58 -1.13 6.46
N LYS A 82 15.47 -0.69 7.71
CA LYS A 82 16.24 -1.24 8.83
C LYS A 82 15.95 -2.72 9.08
N HIS A 83 14.72 -3.14 8.84
CA HIS A 83 14.23 -4.49 9.14
C HIS A 83 14.05 -5.38 7.91
N ASN A 84 14.54 -4.94 6.74
CA ASN A 84 14.39 -5.66 5.46
C ASN A 84 12.93 -6.06 5.17
N LYS A 85 12.00 -5.13 5.38
CA LYS A 85 10.57 -5.29 5.08
C LYS A 85 10.17 -4.49 3.84
N ILE A 86 9.08 -4.91 3.22
CA ILE A 86 8.43 -4.15 2.15
C ILE A 86 7.21 -3.45 2.76
N VAL A 87 7.15 -2.13 2.68
CA VAL A 87 5.98 -1.35 3.10
C VAL A 87 5.02 -1.18 1.92
N VAL A 88 3.71 -1.25 2.19
CA VAL A 88 2.67 -1.16 1.18
C VAL A 88 1.84 0.10 1.42
N PHE A 89 1.98 1.05 0.52
CA PHE A 89 1.16 2.26 0.48
C PHE A 89 0.19 2.23 -0.69
N TYR A 90 -0.92 2.95 -0.57
CA TYR A 90 -1.81 3.22 -1.69
C TYR A 90 -2.37 4.64 -1.61
N ALA A 91 -2.88 5.13 -2.74
CA ALA A 91 -3.63 6.38 -2.81
C ALA A 91 -4.70 6.30 -3.89
N HIS A 92 -5.72 7.17 -3.80
CA HIS A 92 -6.80 7.28 -4.77
C HIS A 92 -6.37 8.13 -5.97
N LYS A 93 -6.01 9.40 -5.76
CA LYS A 93 -5.67 10.33 -6.84
C LYS A 93 -4.46 11.21 -6.51
N PRO A 94 -3.33 11.02 -7.20
CA PRO A 94 -2.21 11.96 -7.19
C PRO A 94 -2.59 13.30 -7.84
N ILE A 95 -2.26 14.42 -7.19
CA ILE A 95 -2.55 15.79 -7.68
C ILE A 95 -1.39 16.76 -7.32
N PRO A 96 -1.17 17.86 -8.05
CA PRO A 96 -0.15 18.85 -7.66
C PRO A 96 -0.41 19.51 -6.30
N THR A 97 -1.67 19.88 -6.04
CA THR A 97 -2.14 20.55 -4.80
C THR A 97 -3.48 19.96 -4.41
N LEU A 98 -3.73 19.74 -3.11
CA LEU A 98 -5.00 19.17 -2.64
C LEU A 98 -6.21 20.04 -2.99
N GLU A 99 -7.24 19.40 -3.54
CA GLU A 99 -8.57 19.97 -3.80
C GLU A 99 -9.65 19.27 -2.95
N ASN A 100 -9.44 17.99 -2.60
CA ASN A 100 -10.33 17.20 -1.75
C ASN A 100 -9.58 16.13 -0.94
N ILE A 101 -10.30 15.45 -0.03
CA ILE A 101 -9.71 14.48 0.90
C ILE A 101 -9.27 13.16 0.25
N TYR A 102 -9.85 12.74 -0.87
CA TYR A 102 -9.47 11.50 -1.57
C TYR A 102 -8.33 11.74 -2.58
N GLN A 103 -7.37 12.57 -2.19
CA GLN A 103 -6.23 12.94 -3.01
C GLN A 103 -4.95 12.90 -2.20
N VAL A 104 -3.83 12.69 -2.90
CA VAL A 104 -2.48 12.80 -2.36
C VAL A 104 -1.69 13.80 -3.21
N GLU A 105 -0.99 14.72 -2.55
CA GLU A 105 -0.12 15.66 -3.25
C GLU A 105 1.12 14.99 -3.84
N TYR A 106 1.55 15.47 -5.00
CA TYR A 106 2.83 15.09 -5.60
C TYR A 106 3.99 15.30 -4.63
N LYS A 107 3.93 16.33 -3.79
CA LYS A 107 4.92 16.57 -2.73
C LYS A 107 5.16 15.32 -1.87
N THR A 108 4.09 14.65 -1.42
CA THR A 108 4.19 13.43 -0.60
C THR A 108 4.85 12.28 -1.39
N LEU A 109 4.44 12.08 -2.64
CA LEU A 109 5.01 11.02 -3.49
C LEU A 109 6.48 11.28 -3.84
N ILE A 110 6.85 12.54 -4.06
CA ILE A 110 8.22 12.97 -4.33
C ILE A 110 9.12 12.68 -3.14
N GLU A 111 8.68 13.00 -1.92
CA GLU A 111 9.47 12.74 -0.71
C GLU A 111 9.66 11.25 -0.44
N ILE A 112 8.62 10.43 -0.66
CA ILE A 112 8.73 8.96 -0.64
C ILE A 112 9.75 8.48 -1.67
N CYS A 113 9.65 8.96 -2.92
CA CYS A 113 10.56 8.58 -4.00
C CYS A 113 12.02 8.95 -3.70
N LYS A 114 12.26 10.16 -3.18
CA LYS A 114 13.60 10.61 -2.77
C LYS A 114 14.16 9.68 -1.70
N PHE A 115 13.38 9.39 -0.66
CA PHE A 115 13.82 8.51 0.42
C PHE A 115 14.21 7.12 -0.09
N VAL A 116 13.36 6.49 -0.90
CA VAL A 116 13.60 5.15 -1.46
C VAL A 116 14.88 5.14 -2.31
N LYS A 117 15.06 6.14 -3.18
CA LYS A 117 16.26 6.27 -4.02
C LYS A 117 17.53 6.52 -3.20
N SER A 118 17.50 7.46 -2.26
CA SER A 118 18.65 7.80 -1.42
C SER A 118 19.08 6.68 -0.47
N ASN A 119 18.19 5.72 -0.17
CA ASN A 119 18.48 4.59 0.70
C ASN A 119 18.66 3.26 -0.06
N ASN A 120 18.81 3.32 -1.39
CA ASN A 120 18.97 2.16 -2.28
C ASN A 120 17.92 1.07 -1.98
N MET A 121 16.66 1.48 -1.91
CA MET A 121 15.51 0.59 -1.72
C MET A 121 14.88 0.25 -3.07
N THR A 122 14.16 -0.86 -3.11
CA THR A 122 13.50 -1.37 -4.32
C THR A 122 12.02 -1.04 -4.31
N PHE A 123 11.50 -0.61 -5.47
CA PHE A 123 10.05 -0.54 -5.70
C PHE A 123 9.57 -1.88 -6.26
N TYR A 124 8.41 -2.32 -5.78
CA TYR A 124 7.77 -3.55 -6.24
C TYR A 124 6.38 -3.24 -6.80
N ASN A 125 6.02 -3.94 -7.86
CA ASN A 125 4.64 -4.12 -8.23
C ASN A 125 4.00 -5.14 -7.29
N LEU A 126 2.74 -4.94 -6.90
CA LEU A 126 2.01 -5.90 -6.07
C LEU A 126 2.03 -7.32 -6.66
N SER A 127 1.93 -7.46 -7.99
CA SER A 127 1.98 -8.75 -8.68
C SER A 127 3.31 -9.49 -8.53
N GLU A 128 4.42 -8.78 -8.25
CA GLU A 128 5.73 -9.39 -8.02
C GLU A 128 5.83 -10.02 -6.64
N LEU A 129 5.10 -9.48 -5.65
CA LEU A 129 5.19 -9.94 -4.26
C LEU A 129 4.83 -11.41 -4.08
N HIS A 130 3.91 -11.92 -4.89
CA HIS A 130 3.53 -13.34 -4.87
C HIS A 130 4.69 -14.30 -5.20
N ASN A 131 5.73 -13.82 -5.86
CA ASN A 131 6.87 -14.63 -6.28
C ASN A 131 8.12 -14.48 -5.37
N LEU A 132 8.01 -13.78 -4.23
CA LEU A 132 9.09 -13.52 -3.26
C LEU A 132 8.99 -14.41 -2.01
#